data_AF-A0A6H0KLE7-F1
#
_entry.id   AF-A0A6H0KLE7-F1
#
_cell.length_a   1.000
_cell.length_b   1.000
_cell.length_c   1.000
_cell.angle_alpha   90.00
_cell.angle_beta   90.00
_cell.angle_gamma   90.00
#
_symmetry.space_group_name_H-M   'P 1'
#
loop_
_entity.id
_entity.type
_entity.pdbx_description
1 polymer ?
#
loop_
_entity_poly.entity_id
_entity_poly.type
_entity_poly.pdbx_seq_one_letter_code
_entity_poly.pdbx_strand_id
1 'polypeptide(L)'
;MKTNRFSESFANADAVFNGMYSAELKQLKGLSKEEINAIVPASNSMQTYQALVEVVEKASEDNLSQAQLISKIKSLGTSAIKLAKKIPSWAALF
;
A
#
# COMPACT_ATOMS: atom_id res chain seq x y z
N MET A 1 14.98 -20.73 10.42
CA MET A 1 13.97 -20.38 9.40
C MET A 1 12.78 -19.73 10.10
N LYS A 2 12.54 -18.43 9.91
CA LYS A 2 11.36 -17.75 10.48
C LYS A 2 10.25 -17.77 9.44
N THR A 3 9.35 -18.74 9.54
CA THR A 3 8.06 -18.72 8.84
C THR A 3 7.21 -17.61 9.44
N ASN A 4 7.27 -16.43 8.83
CA ASN A 4 6.40 -15.32 9.13
C ASN A 4 4.96 -15.72 8.76
N ARG A 5 4.09 -16.01 9.75
CA ARG A 5 2.64 -16.28 9.60
C ARG A 5 1.85 -15.25 8.78
N PHE A 6 2.49 -14.14 8.41
CA PHE A 6 1.94 -13.14 7.50
C PHE A 6 1.88 -13.62 6.04
N SER A 7 2.71 -14.59 5.61
CA SER A 7 2.67 -15.13 4.24
C SER A 7 1.31 -15.77 3.90
N GLU A 8 0.60 -16.29 4.89
CA GLU A 8 -0.66 -17.01 4.69
C GLU A 8 -1.85 -16.05 4.48
N SER A 9 -1.85 -14.87 5.14
CA SER A 9 -2.89 -13.85 4.92
C SER A 9 -2.70 -13.07 3.62
N PHE A 10 -1.48 -13.01 3.07
CA PHE A 10 -1.19 -12.40 1.76
C PHE A 10 -1.46 -13.35 0.59
N ALA A 11 -1.45 -14.67 0.80
CA ALA A 11 -1.73 -15.66 -0.25
C ALA A 11 -3.16 -15.56 -0.83
N ASN A 12 -4.13 -15.03 -0.06
CA ASN A 12 -5.50 -14.83 -0.52
C ASN A 12 -5.74 -13.45 -1.16
N ALA A 13 -4.72 -12.61 -1.33
CA ALA A 13 -4.88 -11.31 -1.99
C ALA A 13 -4.74 -11.38 -3.52
N ASP A 14 -4.23 -12.50 -4.07
CA ASP A 14 -3.96 -12.63 -5.50
C ASP A 14 -5.24 -12.76 -6.35
N ALA A 15 -6.34 -13.21 -5.75
CA ALA A 15 -7.58 -13.51 -6.46
C ALA A 15 -8.57 -12.34 -6.62
N VAL A 16 -8.43 -11.25 -5.85
CA VAL A 16 -9.57 -10.32 -5.63
C VAL A 16 -9.47 -8.98 -6.38
N PHE A 17 -8.30 -8.57 -6.85
CA PHE A 17 -8.15 -7.20 -7.37
C PHE A 17 -7.82 -7.17 -8.86
N ASN A 18 -8.87 -7.14 -9.69
CA ASN A 18 -8.80 -6.87 -11.13
C ASN A 18 -9.21 -5.40 -11.44
N GLY A 19 -8.78 -4.47 -10.58
CA GLY A 19 -9.09 -3.04 -10.66
C GLY A 19 -7.94 -2.19 -11.22
N MET A 20 -8.19 -0.89 -11.41
CA MET A 20 -7.27 0.08 -12.03
C MET A 20 -5.89 0.15 -11.35
N TYR A 21 -5.83 -0.10 -10.03
CA TYR A 21 -4.60 -0.06 -9.23
C TYR A 21 -4.12 -1.45 -8.75
N SER A 22 -4.55 -2.51 -9.44
CA SER A 22 -4.22 -3.89 -9.09
C SER A 22 -2.71 -4.17 -9.04
N ALA A 23 -1.94 -3.66 -10.00
CA ALA A 23 -0.48 -3.82 -10.04
C ALA A 23 0.20 -3.15 -8.85
N GLU A 24 -0.12 -1.89 -8.57
CA GLU A 24 0.43 -1.19 -7.40
C GLU A 24 -0.04 -1.80 -6.07
N LEU A 25 -1.30 -2.24 -5.96
CA LEU A 25 -1.76 -2.96 -4.76
C LEU A 25 -0.98 -4.24 -4.53
N LYS A 26 -0.65 -5.01 -5.58
CA LYS A 26 0.20 -6.20 -5.45
C LYS A 26 1.60 -5.83 -4.95
N GLN A 27 2.19 -4.74 -5.44
CA GLN A 27 3.48 -4.27 -4.94
C GLN A 27 3.40 -3.82 -3.48
N LEU A 28 2.33 -3.13 -3.10
CA LEU A 28 2.11 -2.70 -1.72
C LEU A 28 1.96 -3.90 -0.78
N LYS A 29 1.12 -4.88 -1.16
CA LYS A 29 0.87 -6.11 -0.41
C LYS A 29 2.06 -7.06 -0.41
N GLY A 30 2.97 -6.92 -1.38
CA GLY A 30 4.26 -7.63 -1.43
C GLY A 30 5.30 -7.09 -0.44
N LEU A 31 5.09 -5.91 0.15
CA LEU A 31 6.00 -5.38 1.17
C LEU A 31 5.91 -6.22 2.45
N SER A 32 7.07 -6.68 2.91
CA SER A 32 7.16 -7.37 4.19
C SER A 32 6.99 -6.40 5.35
N LYS A 33 6.48 -6.88 6.49
CA LYS A 33 6.34 -6.06 7.71
C LYS A 33 7.66 -5.40 8.12
N GLU A 34 8.79 -6.06 7.88
CA GLU A 34 10.13 -5.52 8.14
C GLU A 34 10.45 -4.31 7.25
N GLU A 35 10.13 -4.38 5.95
CA GLU A 35 10.24 -3.25 5.01
C GLU A 35 9.33 -2.10 5.45
N ILE A 36 8.09 -2.39 5.82
CA ILE A 36 7.12 -1.38 6.30
C ILE A 36 7.64 -0.72 7.58
N ASN A 37 8.15 -1.49 8.54
CA ASN A 37 8.70 -1.00 9.80
C ASN A 37 10.01 -0.23 9.63
N ALA A 38 10.80 -0.53 8.60
CA ALA A 38 12.00 0.23 8.26
C ALA A 38 11.64 1.63 7.70
N ILE A 39 10.49 1.74 7.05
CA ILE A 39 10.01 2.98 6.41
C ILE A 39 9.21 3.84 7.40
N VAL A 40 8.37 3.20 8.21
CA VAL A 40 7.41 3.81 9.12
C VAL A 40 7.62 3.27 10.52
N PRO A 41 7.60 4.10 11.58
CA PRO A 41 7.72 3.62 12.95
C PRO A 41 6.72 2.49 13.22
N ALA A 42 7.21 1.39 13.80
CA ALA A 42 6.44 0.17 14.04
C ALA A 42 5.11 0.43 14.77
N SER A 43 5.06 1.44 15.65
CA SER A 43 3.85 1.87 16.37
C SER A 43 2.67 2.23 15.46
N ASN A 44 2.93 2.83 14.29
CA ASN A 44 1.88 3.27 13.33
C ASN A 44 1.98 2.60 11.95
N SER A 45 2.95 1.71 11.77
CA SER A 45 3.22 0.97 10.52
C SER A 45 1.97 0.29 9.95
N MET A 46 1.30 -0.55 10.75
CA MET A 46 0.11 -1.28 10.33
C MET A 46 -1.08 -0.38 10.05
N GLN A 47 -1.33 0.61 10.92
CA GLN A 47 -2.43 1.55 10.71
C GLN A 47 -2.25 2.36 9.42
N THR A 48 -1.02 2.82 9.16
CA THR A 48 -0.68 3.57 7.94
C THR A 48 -0.81 2.68 6.70
N TYR A 49 -0.28 1.46 6.76
CA TYR A 49 -0.36 0.49 5.68
C TYR A 49 -1.81 0.16 5.33
N GLN A 50 -2.63 -0.12 6.35
CA GLN A 50 -4.04 -0.48 6.16
C GLN A 50 -4.84 0.70 5.59
N ALA A 51 -4.61 1.92 6.08
CA ALA A 51 -5.22 3.13 5.51
C ALA A 51 -4.78 3.37 4.06
N LEU A 52 -3.52 3.08 3.73
CA LEU A 52 -3.00 3.20 2.36
C LEU A 52 -3.68 2.19 1.42
N VAL A 53 -3.82 0.93 1.84
CA VAL A 53 -4.57 -0.09 1.09
C VAL A 53 -6.01 0.37 0.85
N GLU A 54 -6.70 0.83 1.90
CA GLU A 54 -8.10 1.24 1.81
C GLU A 54 -8.29 2.44 0.86
N VAL A 55 -7.37 3.42 0.90
CA VAL A 55 -7.41 4.58 0.00
C VAL A 55 -7.24 4.17 -1.47
N VAL A 56 -6.39 3.17 -1.74
CA VAL A 56 -6.14 2.67 -3.08
C VAL A 56 -7.29 1.79 -3.58
N GLU A 57 -7.90 1.00 -2.69
CA GLU A 57 -9.12 0.24 -2.99
C GLU A 57 -10.28 1.17 -3.33
N LYS A 58 -10.57 2.16 -2.46
CA LYS A 58 -11.59 3.18 -2.75
C LYS A 58 -11.29 3.92 -4.04
N ALA A 59 -10.03 4.32 -4.27
CA ALA A 59 -9.67 4.96 -5.53
C ALA A 59 -9.91 4.09 -6.76
N SER A 60 -9.71 2.77 -6.65
CA SER A 60 -10.03 1.85 -7.74
C SER A 60 -11.54 1.69 -7.93
N GLU A 61 -12.31 1.64 -6.84
CA GLU A 61 -13.78 1.49 -6.88
C GLU A 61 -14.45 2.76 -7.43
N ASP A 62 -14.05 3.92 -6.92
CA ASP A 62 -14.51 5.25 -7.34
C ASP A 62 -13.94 5.70 -8.70
N ASN A 63 -13.10 4.89 -9.36
CA ASN A 63 -12.37 5.27 -10.58
C ASN A 63 -11.62 6.62 -10.46
N LEU A 64 -11.04 6.87 -9.29
CA LEU A 64 -10.24 8.07 -9.06
C LEU A 64 -8.98 8.04 -9.89
N SER A 65 -8.59 9.20 -10.41
CA SER A 65 -7.33 9.37 -11.12
C SER A 65 -6.13 9.24 -10.18
N GLN A 66 -4.98 8.86 -10.73
CA GLN A 66 -3.76 8.63 -9.94
C GLN A 66 -3.35 9.88 -9.14
N ALA A 67 -3.55 11.08 -9.68
CA ALA A 67 -3.32 12.34 -8.96
C ALA A 67 -4.23 12.50 -7.71
N GLN A 68 -5.50 12.10 -7.80
CA GLN A 68 -6.44 12.13 -6.67
C GLN A 68 -6.05 11.09 -5.61
N LEU A 69 -5.66 9.89 -6.04
CA LEU A 69 -5.12 8.87 -5.16
C LEU A 69 -3.90 9.40 -4.41
N ILE A 70 -2.91 9.94 -5.13
CA ILE A 70 -1.69 10.51 -4.56
C ILE A 70 -2.02 11.64 -3.57
N SER A 71 -2.99 12.49 -3.89
CA SER A 71 -3.45 13.55 -2.98
C SER A 71 -4.00 12.97 -1.67
N LYS A 72 -4.84 11.93 -1.73
CA LYS A 72 -5.34 11.22 -0.54
C LYS A 72 -4.22 10.57 0.26
N ILE A 73 -3.23 9.97 -0.41
CA ILE A 73 -2.04 9.40 0.23
C ILE A 73 -1.22 10.50 0.92
N LYS A 74 -1.07 11.68 0.30
CA LYS A 74 -0.42 12.84 0.94
C LYS A 74 -1.18 13.28 2.18
N SER A 75 -2.52 13.27 2.15
CA SER A 75 -3.38 13.60 3.30
C SER A 75 -3.28 12.58 4.45
N LEU A 76 -2.99 11.31 4.18
CA LEU A 76 -2.71 10.31 5.22
C LEU A 76 -1.41 10.62 6.01
N GLY A 77 -0.51 11.41 5.42
CA GLY A 77 0.71 11.90 6.06
C GLY A 77 1.99 11.29 5.48
N THR A 78 3.12 11.75 6.02
CA THR A 78 4.46 11.44 5.50
C THR A 78 4.77 9.94 5.54
N SER A 79 4.25 9.21 6.52
CA SER A 79 4.38 7.75 6.61
C SER A 79 3.76 7.03 5.42
N ALA A 80 2.57 7.44 4.99
CA ALA A 80 1.89 6.86 3.84
C ALA A 80 2.61 7.22 2.54
N ILE A 81 3.08 8.48 2.41
CA ILE A 81 3.91 8.92 1.28
C ILE A 81 5.17 8.07 1.15
N LYS A 82 5.86 7.79 2.25
CA LYS A 82 7.09 6.99 2.22
C LYS A 82 6.84 5.54 1.79
N LEU A 83 5.74 4.92 2.24
CA LEU A 83 5.34 3.60 1.77
C LEU A 83 4.97 3.62 0.28
N ALA A 84 4.21 4.64 -0.12
CA ALA A 84 3.78 4.81 -1.50
C ALA A 84 4.95 5.06 -2.46
N LYS A 85 5.99 5.79 -2.03
CA LYS A 85 7.26 5.97 -2.76
C LYS A 85 8.02 4.67 -3.00
N LYS A 86 7.66 3.58 -2.34
CA LYS A 86 8.29 2.29 -2.61
C LYS A 86 7.75 1.62 -3.87
N ILE A 87 6.59 2.07 -4.33
CA ILE A 87 6.01 1.69 -5.60
C ILE A 87 6.53 2.65 -6.67
N PRO A 88 7.29 2.18 -7.68
CA PRO A 88 7.91 3.04 -8.67
C PRO A 88 6.87 3.86 -9.47
N SER A 89 5.71 3.27 -9.77
CA SER A 89 4.61 3.95 -10.47
C SER A 89 4.09 5.18 -9.71
N TRP A 90 4.09 5.13 -8.38
CA TRP A 90 3.67 6.26 -7.56
C TRP A 90 4.84 7.18 -7.21
N ALA A 91 6.04 6.64 -7.03
CA ALA A 91 7.25 7.41 -6.74
C ALA A 91 7.51 8.48 -7.80
N ALA A 92 7.25 8.18 -9.08
CA ALA A 92 7.34 9.15 -10.17
C ALA A 92 6.37 10.34 -10.05
N LEU A 93 5.34 10.22 -9.20
CA LEU A 93 4.31 11.24 -8.97
C LEU A 93 4.46 12.01 -7.65
N PHE A 94 5.48 11.68 -6.84
CA PHE A 94 5.69 12.26 -5.52
C PHE A 94 6.86 13.24 -5.44
#